data_AF-A0A845CE18-F1
#
_entry.id   AF-A0A845CE18-F1
#
_cell.length_a   1.000
_cell.length_b   1.000
_cell.length_c   1.000
_cell.angle_alpha   90.00
_cell.angle_beta   90.00
_cell.angle_gamma   90.00
#
_symmetry.space_group_name_H-M   'P 1'
#
loop_
_entity.id
_entity.type
_entity.pdbx_description
1 polymer ?
#
loop_
_entity_poly.entity_id
_entity_poly.type
_entity_poly.pdbx_seq_one_letter_code
_entity_poly.pdbx_strand_id
1 'polypeptide(L)'
;MNLRFIALFLIEPPCWKMLDDIPGQREQPNVDWMGFDEEFHQHAVFLIGSGRFGHWLWTTIGDAFNVTTENIKWFPCDLDRLKPVADEVIHLGHTLSDRLMDAPIVDRNKKFVGGYNLGECRELTDEADQLIMKHLGVGNYWPTVLALDNRIVKSRGRGVKTLYHWVKDWTPTYGPWDPSMPE
;
A
#
# COMPACT_ATOMS: atom_id res chain seq x y z
N MET A 1 -1.23 13.71 -4.39
CA MET A 1 -2.28 13.33 -3.43
C MET A 1 -1.68 12.30 -2.51
N ASN A 2 -1.53 12.55 -1.21
CA ASN A 2 -1.04 11.53 -0.28
C ASN A 2 -2.19 10.59 0.02
N LEU A 3 -2.22 9.46 -0.67
CA LEU A 3 -3.17 8.39 -0.41
C LEU A 3 -2.82 7.80 0.95
N ARG A 4 -3.73 7.90 1.91
CA ARG A 4 -3.64 7.12 3.15
C ARG A 4 -4.12 5.74 2.78
N PHE A 5 -3.24 4.76 2.79
CA PHE A 5 -3.57 3.37 2.55
C PHE A 5 -3.19 2.55 3.78
N ILE A 6 -3.79 1.37 3.91
CA ILE A 6 -3.27 0.34 4.79
C ILE A 6 -1.96 -0.14 4.16
N ALA A 7 -0.84 -0.07 4.88
CA ALA A 7 0.44 -0.58 4.40
C ALA A 7 0.42 -2.11 4.43
N LEU A 8 -0.18 -2.73 3.42
CA LEU A 8 -0.09 -4.16 3.14
C LEU A 8 0.83 -4.38 1.95
N PHE A 9 1.62 -5.44 2.01
CA PHE A 9 2.51 -5.85 0.94
C PHE A 9 2.79 -7.33 1.06
N LEU A 10 3.02 -7.98 -0.08
CA LEU A 10 3.45 -9.39 -0.12
C LEU A 10 4.96 -9.53 0.11
N ILE A 11 5.71 -8.48 -0.23
CA ILE A 11 7.16 -8.37 -0.07
C ILE A 11 7.43 -7.12 0.75
N GLU A 12 8.21 -7.25 1.84
CA GLU A 12 8.53 -6.11 2.69
C GLU A 12 9.33 -5.04 1.92
N PRO A 13 8.89 -3.76 1.94
CA PRO A 13 9.66 -2.71 1.31
C PRO A 13 10.98 -2.51 2.08
N PRO A 14 12.08 -2.23 1.37
CA PRO A 14 13.39 -2.07 2.00
C PRO A 14 13.39 -0.89 2.98
N CYS A 15 13.96 -1.07 4.18
CA CYS A 15 14.10 -0.02 5.18
C CYS A 15 15.56 0.21 5.55
N TRP A 16 15.92 1.47 5.80
CA TRP A 16 17.29 1.87 6.10
C TRP A 16 17.39 2.62 7.42
N LYS A 17 18.43 2.33 8.18
CA LYS A 17 18.87 3.20 9.28
C LYS A 17 20.10 3.94 8.81
N MET A 18 20.10 5.27 8.89
CA MET A 18 21.36 6.02 8.94
C MET A 18 22.01 5.68 10.29
N LEU A 19 22.76 4.59 10.33
CA LEU A 19 23.75 4.34 11.35
C LEU A 19 25.07 4.74 10.75
N ASP A 20 25.70 5.77 11.31
CA ASP A 20 27.09 6.12 11.02
C ASP A 20 27.40 6.28 9.51
N ASP A 21 26.49 6.95 8.78
CA ASP A 21 26.59 7.22 7.34
C ASP A 21 26.73 5.99 6.42
N ILE A 22 26.52 4.78 6.93
CA ILE A 22 26.51 3.55 6.12
C ILE A 22 25.07 3.05 5.96
N PRO A 23 24.54 3.04 4.73
CA PRO A 23 23.24 2.44 4.48
C PRO A 23 23.31 0.92 4.58
N GLY A 24 22.74 0.39 5.66
CA GLY A 24 22.42 -1.02 5.78
C GLY A 24 20.91 -1.22 5.71
N GLN A 25 20.46 -2.15 4.86
CA GLN A 25 19.09 -2.66 4.90
C GLN A 25 18.85 -3.28 6.28
N ARG A 26 17.70 -2.98 6.88
CA ARG A 26 17.23 -3.62 8.12
C ARG A 26 15.77 -3.99 7.99
N GLU A 27 15.37 -4.95 8.81
CA GLU A 27 13.96 -5.25 9.07
C GLU A 27 13.24 -4.00 9.59
N GLN A 28 12.01 -3.81 9.14
CA GLN A 28 11.16 -2.72 9.61
C GLN A 28 10.66 -3.01 11.03
N PRO A 29 10.80 -2.05 11.97
CA PRO A 29 10.46 -2.28 13.37
C PRO A 29 8.95 -2.40 13.65
N ASN A 30 8.09 -2.07 12.68
CA ASN A 30 6.63 -2.04 12.83
C ASN A 30 5.92 -2.84 11.71
N VAL A 31 6.58 -3.88 11.20
CA VAL A 31 5.99 -4.82 10.24
C VAL A 31 5.75 -6.14 10.95
N ASP A 32 4.58 -6.72 10.72
CA ASP A 32 4.18 -8.02 11.25
C ASP A 32 3.59 -8.87 10.12
N TRP A 33 3.56 -10.18 10.31
CA TRP A 33 3.20 -11.14 9.27
C TRP A 33 1.83 -11.76 9.54
N MET A 34 1.03 -11.88 8.47
CA MET A 34 -0.24 -12.60 8.50
C MET A 34 -0.12 -13.86 7.63
N GLY A 35 -0.40 -15.02 8.22
CA GLY A 35 -0.48 -16.29 7.51
C GLY A 35 -1.85 -16.50 6.88
N PHE A 36 -1.87 -17.14 5.71
CA PHE A 36 -3.08 -17.57 5.01
C PHE A 36 -2.94 -19.03 4.59
N ASP A 37 -4.05 -19.77 4.63
CA ASP A 37 -4.07 -21.18 4.23
C ASP A 37 -4.09 -21.35 2.69
N GLU A 38 -4.65 -20.38 1.97
CA GLU A 38 -4.70 -20.36 0.50
C GLU A 38 -4.09 -19.07 -0.06
N GLU A 39 -3.35 -19.20 -1.17
CA GLU A 39 -2.78 -18.06 -1.92
C GLU A 39 -3.87 -17.03 -2.30
N PHE A 40 -5.05 -17.53 -2.67
CA PHE A 40 -6.21 -16.71 -2.98
C PHE A 40 -6.58 -15.75 -1.84
N HIS A 41 -6.67 -16.23 -0.59
CA HIS A 41 -7.06 -15.37 0.54
C HIS A 41 -6.01 -14.28 0.79
N GLN A 42 -4.73 -14.63 0.67
CA GLN A 42 -3.63 -13.67 0.77
C GLN A 42 -3.77 -12.55 -0.26
N HIS A 43 -3.98 -12.91 -1.54
CA HIS A 43 -4.10 -11.96 -2.63
C HIS A 43 -5.38 -11.14 -2.55
N ALA A 44 -6.50 -11.75 -2.14
CA ALA A 44 -7.76 -11.05 -1.91
C ALA A 44 -7.60 -9.97 -0.84
N VAL A 45 -7.04 -10.30 0.33
CA VAL A 45 -6.79 -9.32 1.41
C VAL A 45 -5.82 -8.24 0.96
N PHE A 46 -4.75 -8.62 0.25
CA PHE A 46 -3.76 -7.68 -0.25
C PHE A 46 -4.36 -6.65 -1.22
N LEU A 47 -5.11 -7.08 -2.23
CA LEU A 47 -5.76 -6.20 -3.20
C LEU A 47 -6.76 -5.27 -2.54
N ILE A 48 -7.64 -5.85 -1.73
CA ILE A 48 -8.67 -5.14 -0.99
C ILE A 48 -8.08 -4.06 -0.07
N GLY A 49 -7.06 -4.43 0.70
CA GLY A 49 -6.42 -3.52 1.66
C GLY A 49 -5.62 -2.40 0.98
N SER A 50 -5.07 -2.68 -0.20
CA SER A 50 -4.38 -1.71 -1.05
C SER A 50 -5.33 -0.77 -1.80
N GLY A 51 -6.58 -1.20 -1.99
CA GLY A 51 -7.65 -0.47 -2.66
C GLY A 51 -8.30 0.61 -1.80
N ARG A 52 -9.34 1.23 -2.37
CA ARG A 52 -10.14 2.27 -1.69
C ARG A 52 -10.93 1.69 -0.54
N PHE A 53 -11.41 0.46 -0.67
CA PHE A 53 -12.14 -0.22 0.39
C PHE A 53 -11.29 -0.47 1.63
N GLY A 54 -10.03 -0.88 1.44
CA GLY A 54 -9.06 -0.98 2.52
C GLY A 54 -8.88 0.35 3.24
N HIS A 55 -8.67 1.44 2.50
CA HIS A 55 -8.59 2.77 3.08
C HIS A 55 -9.86 3.13 3.87
N TRP A 56 -11.05 2.87 3.35
CA TRP A 56 -12.29 3.20 4.04
C TRP A 56 -12.49 2.40 5.32
N LEU A 57 -12.21 1.09 5.27
CA LEU A 57 -12.21 0.24 6.46
C LEU A 57 -11.28 0.84 7.51
N TRP A 58 -10.05 1.16 7.12
CA TRP A 58 -9.07 1.78 8.00
C TRP A 58 -9.54 3.11 8.59
N THR A 59 -10.18 3.97 7.81
CA THR A 59 -10.73 5.25 8.33
C THR A 59 -11.91 5.07 9.27
N THR A 60 -12.60 3.93 9.19
CA THR A 60 -13.81 3.66 9.98
C THR A 60 -13.47 3.00 11.32
N ILE A 61 -12.55 2.02 11.32
CA ILE A 61 -12.27 1.18 12.50
C ILE A 61 -10.80 1.21 12.94
N GLY A 62 -9.92 1.86 12.19
CA GLY A 62 -8.50 1.96 12.50
C GLY A 62 -8.20 2.99 13.59
N ASP A 63 -7.11 2.77 14.33
CA ASP A 63 -6.61 3.71 15.34
C ASP A 63 -5.65 4.77 14.77
N ALA A 64 -5.45 4.77 13.45
CA ALA A 64 -4.49 5.57 12.68
C ALA A 64 -3.00 5.19 12.85
N PHE A 65 -2.68 4.13 13.61
CA PHE A 65 -1.30 3.72 13.86
C PHE A 65 -1.01 2.26 13.53
N ASN A 66 -1.87 1.31 13.92
CA ASN A 66 -1.59 -0.13 13.86
C ASN A 66 -2.69 -0.89 13.12
N VAL A 67 -2.32 -1.52 12.02
CA VAL A 67 -3.20 -2.47 11.34
C VAL A 67 -3.13 -3.79 12.09
N THR A 68 -4.18 -4.16 12.81
CA THR A 68 -4.23 -5.41 13.57
C THR A 68 -4.98 -6.50 12.80
N THR A 69 -4.72 -7.77 13.13
CA THR A 69 -5.53 -8.90 12.63
C THR A 69 -7.02 -8.69 12.90
N GLU A 70 -7.37 -8.08 14.04
CA GLU A 70 -8.76 -7.77 14.37
C GLU A 70 -9.35 -6.81 13.35
N ASN A 71 -8.66 -5.71 12.99
CA ASN A 71 -9.14 -4.78 11.97
C ASN A 71 -9.41 -5.46 10.62
N ILE A 72 -8.56 -6.42 10.22
CA ILE A 72 -8.71 -7.14 8.95
C ILE A 72 -9.90 -8.11 8.99
N LYS A 73 -10.22 -8.71 10.14
CA LYS A 73 -11.41 -9.58 10.30
C LYS A 73 -12.74 -8.85 10.14
N TRP A 74 -12.77 -7.53 10.34
CA TRP A 74 -13.95 -6.69 10.12
C TRP A 74 -14.25 -6.42 8.64
N PHE A 75 -13.56 -7.09 7.71
CA PHE A 75 -13.82 -6.91 6.30
C PHE A 75 -15.29 -7.22 5.96
N PRO A 76 -16.02 -6.33 5.27
CA PRO A 76 -17.47 -6.46 5.08
C PRO A 76 -17.88 -7.52 4.05
N CYS A 77 -16.93 -8.32 3.55
CA CYS A 77 -17.18 -9.37 2.57
C CYS A 77 -16.50 -10.66 3.03
N ASP A 78 -17.27 -11.75 3.00
CA ASP A 78 -16.72 -13.10 3.06
C ASP A 78 -15.84 -13.33 1.82
N LEU A 79 -14.55 -13.58 2.03
CA LEU A 79 -13.57 -13.75 0.96
C LEU A 79 -13.91 -14.96 0.09
N ASP A 80 -14.52 -16.02 0.63
CA ASP A 80 -14.87 -17.20 -0.16
C ASP A 80 -15.89 -16.89 -1.25
N ARG A 81 -16.64 -15.80 -1.12
CA ARG A 81 -17.53 -15.32 -2.19
C ARG A 81 -16.77 -14.85 -3.44
N LEU A 82 -15.48 -14.52 -3.32
CA LEU A 82 -14.63 -14.12 -4.44
C LEU A 82 -13.92 -15.30 -5.11
N LYS A 83 -14.06 -16.54 -4.60
CA LYS A 83 -13.47 -17.74 -5.21
C LYS A 83 -13.80 -17.95 -6.70
N PRO A 84 -15.00 -17.59 -7.22
CA PRO A 84 -15.27 -17.70 -8.65
C PRO A 84 -14.42 -16.78 -9.55
N VAL A 85 -13.74 -15.78 -8.98
CA VAL A 85 -12.80 -14.88 -9.68
C VAL A 85 -11.38 -15.01 -9.08
N ALA A 86 -11.05 -16.17 -8.50
CA ALA A 86 -9.79 -16.39 -7.79
C ALA A 86 -8.57 -16.20 -8.69
N ASP A 87 -8.62 -16.70 -9.93
CA ASP A 87 -7.50 -16.60 -10.87
C ASP A 87 -7.20 -15.13 -11.22
N GLU A 88 -8.23 -14.32 -11.45
CA GLU A 88 -8.09 -12.89 -11.71
C GLU A 88 -7.58 -12.14 -10.48
N VAL A 89 -8.04 -12.50 -9.27
CA VAL A 89 -7.59 -11.94 -8.00
C VAL A 89 -6.11 -12.24 -7.76
N ILE A 90 -5.69 -13.50 -7.93
CA ILE A 90 -4.29 -13.91 -7.76
C ILE A 90 -3.42 -13.19 -8.80
N HIS A 91 -3.84 -13.17 -10.06
CA HIS A 91 -3.10 -12.50 -11.13
C HIS A 91 -2.91 -11.00 -10.87
N LEU A 92 -3.97 -10.29 -10.49
CA LEU A 92 -3.89 -8.88 -10.14
C LEU A 92 -3.03 -8.62 -8.91
N GLY A 93 -3.08 -9.50 -7.90
CA GLY A 93 -2.25 -9.33 -6.70
C GLY A 93 -0.76 -9.53 -7.00
N HIS A 94 -0.38 -10.50 -7.83
CA HIS A 94 1.00 -10.62 -8.33
C HIS A 94 1.41 -9.37 -9.12
N THR A 95 0.57 -8.93 -10.05
CA THR A 95 0.83 -7.74 -10.89
C THR A 95 1.02 -6.48 -10.03
N LEU A 96 0.18 -6.28 -9.01
CA LEU A 96 0.31 -5.18 -8.07
C LEU A 96 1.59 -5.30 -7.25
N SER A 97 1.91 -6.48 -6.73
CA SER A 97 3.13 -6.72 -5.96
C SER A 97 4.38 -6.37 -6.77
N ASP A 98 4.46 -6.85 -8.01
CA ASP A 98 5.57 -6.54 -8.92
C ASP A 98 5.65 -5.05 -9.22
N ARG A 99 4.52 -4.40 -9.48
CA ARG A 99 4.48 -2.95 -9.76
C ARG A 99 4.93 -2.11 -8.57
N LEU A 100 4.59 -2.51 -7.35
CA LEU A 100 5.01 -1.83 -6.13
C LEU A 100 6.53 -1.87 -5.97
N MET A 101 7.19 -2.97 -6.36
CA MET A 101 8.66 -3.08 -6.32
C MET A 101 9.38 -2.01 -7.15
N ASP A 102 8.74 -1.50 -8.20
CA ASP A 102 9.27 -0.42 -9.04
C ASP A 102 8.93 0.99 -8.51
N ALA A 103 8.11 1.10 -7.47
CA ALA A 103 7.64 2.36 -6.91
C ALA A 103 7.88 2.48 -5.39
N PRO A 104 9.07 2.18 -4.83
CA PRO A 104 9.27 2.32 -3.41
C PRO A 104 9.47 3.80 -3.03
N ILE A 105 9.00 4.14 -1.84
CA ILE A 105 9.11 5.47 -1.25
C ILE A 105 9.84 5.39 0.06
N VAL A 106 10.52 6.48 0.42
CA VAL A 106 11.19 6.58 1.70
C VAL A 106 10.71 7.83 2.43
N ASP A 107 10.05 7.63 3.56
CA ASP A 107 9.65 8.74 4.41
C ASP A 107 10.74 9.06 5.43
N ARG A 108 11.14 10.34 5.49
CA ARG A 108 12.11 10.84 6.46
C ARG A 108 11.40 11.21 7.76
N ASN A 109 11.14 10.21 8.60
CA ASN A 109 10.58 10.40 9.92
C ASN A 109 11.45 9.79 11.02
N LYS A 110 12.47 10.54 11.48
CA LYS A 110 13.55 10.10 12.43
C LYS A 110 14.41 8.91 11.96
N LYS A 111 13.94 8.12 10.99
CA LYS A 111 14.59 7.01 10.26
C LYS A 111 14.15 7.09 8.78
N PHE A 112 14.80 6.32 7.89
CA PHE A 112 14.40 6.16 6.49
C PHE A 112 13.53 4.90 6.39
N VAL A 113 12.21 5.09 6.56
CA VAL A 113 11.25 3.99 6.53
C VAL A 113 10.79 3.78 5.10
N GLY A 114 10.98 2.55 4.60
CA GLY A 114 10.51 2.15 3.28
C GLY A 114 9.02 1.93 3.24
N GLY A 115 8.41 2.31 2.13
CA GLY A 115 7.05 1.95 1.76
C GLY A 115 6.94 1.83 0.26
N TYR A 116 5.71 1.68 -0.24
CA TYR A 116 5.43 1.73 -1.67
C TYR A 116 4.49 2.89 -2.01
N ASN A 117 4.68 3.49 -3.18
CA ASN A 117 3.79 4.51 -3.70
C ASN A 117 2.56 3.86 -4.34
N LEU A 118 1.56 3.51 -3.53
CA LEU A 118 0.27 3.02 -4.05
C LEU A 118 -0.47 4.06 -4.92
N GLY A 119 -0.03 5.32 -4.94
CA GLY A 119 -0.54 6.31 -5.89
C GLY A 119 -0.10 6.05 -7.33
N GLU A 120 1.07 5.43 -7.53
CA GLU A 120 1.60 5.05 -8.85
C GLU A 120 1.07 3.71 -9.36
N CYS A 121 0.30 3.01 -8.52
CA CYS A 121 -0.37 1.75 -8.83
C CYS A 121 -1.90 1.90 -8.76
N ARG A 122 -2.41 3.14 -8.83
CA ARG A 122 -3.84 3.43 -8.58
C ARG A 122 -4.72 2.72 -9.60
N GLU A 123 -4.27 2.63 -10.84
CA GLU A 123 -4.91 1.91 -11.93
C GLU A 123 -5.14 0.43 -11.57
N LEU A 124 -4.14 -0.25 -11.00
CA LEU A 124 -4.25 -1.65 -10.59
C LEU A 124 -5.17 -1.82 -9.39
N THR A 125 -5.08 -0.91 -8.41
CA THR A 125 -5.98 -0.96 -7.24
C THR A 125 -7.43 -0.66 -7.60
N ASP A 126 -7.66 0.25 -8.55
CA ASP A 126 -9.00 0.59 -9.05
C ASP A 126 -9.57 -0.55 -9.91
N GLU A 127 -8.73 -1.26 -10.66
CA GLU A 127 -9.11 -2.48 -11.39
C GLU A 127 -9.54 -3.59 -10.44
N ALA A 128 -8.77 -3.83 -9.37
CA ALA A 128 -9.10 -4.80 -8.34
C ALA A 128 -10.42 -4.47 -7.61
N ASP A 129 -10.61 -3.22 -7.19
CA ASP A 129 -11.85 -2.78 -6.54
C ASP A 129 -13.06 -2.99 -7.48
N GLN A 130 -12.93 -2.65 -8.78
CA GLN A 130 -13.98 -2.85 -9.77
C GLN A 130 -14.29 -4.32 -10.04
N LEU A 131 -13.27 -5.19 -10.14
CA LEU A 131 -13.43 -6.63 -10.29
C LEU A 131 -14.29 -7.19 -9.15
N ILE A 132 -13.92 -6.85 -7.91
CA ILE A 132 -14.61 -7.30 -6.70
C ILE A 132 -16.05 -6.78 -6.68
N MET A 133 -16.27 -5.49 -6.94
CA MET A 133 -17.62 -4.92 -6.96
C MET A 133 -18.51 -5.55 -8.04
N LYS A 134 -17.97 -5.75 -9.24
CA LYS A 134 -18.69 -6.36 -10.36
C LYS A 134 -19.13 -7.77 -9.98
N HIS A 135 -18.22 -8.56 -9.41
CA HIS A 135 -18.51 -9.92 -8.97
C HIS A 135 -19.56 -9.98 -7.85
N LEU A 136 -19.51 -9.04 -6.92
CA LEU A 136 -20.50 -8.92 -5.84
C LEU A 136 -21.86 -8.34 -6.30
N GLY A 137 -22.03 -8.02 -7.58
CA GLY A 137 -23.28 -7.49 -8.14
C GLY A 137 -23.55 -6.03 -7.79
N VAL A 138 -22.52 -5.28 -7.37
CA VAL A 138 -22.61 -3.87 -6.95
C VAL A 138 -21.74 -2.94 -7.82
N GLY A 139 -21.22 -3.42 -8.95
CA GLY A 139 -20.36 -2.65 -9.86
C GLY A 139 -20.95 -1.33 -10.36
N ASN A 140 -22.28 -1.23 -10.43
CA ASN A 140 -23.00 0.01 -10.80
C ASN A 140 -22.77 1.17 -9.81
N TYR A 141 -22.29 0.89 -8.59
CA TYR A 141 -21.97 1.91 -7.60
C TYR A 141 -20.56 2.50 -7.73
N TRP A 142 -19.75 2.07 -8.72
CA TRP A 142 -18.38 2.58 -8.88
C TRP A 142 -18.28 4.12 -8.95
N PRO A 143 -19.16 4.85 -9.68
CA PRO A 143 -19.13 6.31 -9.65
C PRO A 143 -19.36 6.91 -8.25
N THR A 144 -20.23 6.27 -7.45
CA THR A 144 -20.47 6.64 -6.05
C THR A 144 -19.23 6.39 -5.20
N VAL A 145 -18.52 5.28 -5.45
CA VAL A 145 -17.26 4.96 -4.76
C VAL A 145 -16.23 6.05 -4.98
N LEU A 146 -16.01 6.44 -6.24
CA LEU A 146 -15.08 7.54 -6.56
C LEU A 146 -15.49 8.86 -5.91
N ALA A 147 -16.79 9.18 -5.91
CA ALA A 147 -17.30 10.41 -5.28
C ALA A 147 -17.09 10.41 -3.76
N LEU A 148 -17.29 9.27 -3.10
CA LEU A 148 -17.08 9.13 -1.66
C LEU A 148 -15.59 9.21 -1.30
N ASP A 149 -14.73 8.52 -2.04
CA ASP A 149 -13.29 8.53 -1.77
C ASP A 149 -12.72 9.95 -1.88
N ASN A 150 -13.12 10.71 -2.90
CA ASN A 150 -12.74 12.11 -3.06
C ASN A 150 -13.18 13.01 -1.89
N ARG A 151 -14.22 12.63 -1.13
CA ARG A 151 -14.68 13.35 0.07
C ARG A 151 -13.96 12.89 1.34
N ILE A 152 -13.62 11.60 1.44
CA ILE A 152 -12.91 11.02 2.59
C ILE A 152 -11.44 11.45 2.60
N VAL A 153 -10.82 11.53 1.43
CA VAL A 153 -9.43 12.00 1.29
C VAL A 153 -9.35 13.48 1.64
N LYS A 154 -9.11 13.78 2.93
CA LYS A 154 -8.71 15.13 3.35
C LYS A 154 -7.36 15.44 2.70
N SER A 155 -7.33 16.41 1.80
CA SER A 155 -6.12 16.94 1.18
C SER A 155 -5.22 17.58 2.25
N ARG A 156 -4.37 16.79 2.91
CA ARG A 156 -3.13 17.35 3.43
C ARG A 156 -2.19 17.46 2.24
N GLY A 157 -1.73 18.69 1.98
CA GLY A 157 -0.70 18.94 0.98
C GLY A 157 0.50 18.03 1.18
N ARG A 158 1.29 17.86 0.12
CA ARG A 158 2.51 17.04 0.11
C ARG A 158 3.36 17.44 1.34
N GLY A 159 3.68 16.48 2.20
CA GLY A 159 4.61 16.74 3.31
C GLY A 159 6.00 16.91 2.72
N VAL A 160 6.70 17.98 3.07
CA VAL A 160 8.07 18.37 2.64
C VAL A 160 9.16 17.37 3.12
N LYS A 161 8.79 16.11 3.40
CA LYS A 161 9.64 15.10 4.06
C LYS A 161 9.61 13.71 3.39
N THR A 162 8.77 13.51 2.38
CA THR A 162 8.67 12.23 1.66
C THR A 162 9.57 12.26 0.43
N LEU A 163 10.55 11.37 0.37
CA LEU A 163 11.44 11.21 -0.78
C LEU A 163 10.90 10.08 -1.67
N TYR A 164 10.70 10.36 -2.96
CA TYR A 164 10.08 9.45 -3.93
C TYR A 164 11.09 8.71 -4.81
N HIS A 165 12.38 8.78 -4.48
CA HIS A 165 13.42 8.21 -5.34
C HIS A 165 13.94 6.91 -4.74
N TRP A 166 13.63 5.83 -5.44
CA TRP A 166 14.48 4.64 -5.44
C TRP A 166 15.59 4.84 -6.46
N VAL A 167 16.82 4.47 -6.11
CA VAL A 167 17.85 4.22 -7.11
C VAL A 167 18.10 2.72 -7.06
N LYS A 168 17.68 2.02 -8.12
CA LYS A 168 17.90 0.57 -8.36
C LYS A 168 19.37 0.19 -8.15
N ASP A 169 20.25 1.16 -8.38
CA ASP A 169 21.70 1.12 -8.20
C ASP A 169 22.17 2.18 -7.18
N TRP A 170 21.48 2.36 -6.04
CA TRP A 170 21.97 3.29 -5.00
C TRP A 170 23.24 2.74 -4.34
N THR A 171 24.38 2.92 -5.01
CA THR A 171 25.63 3.13 -4.30
C THR A 171 25.55 4.51 -3.68
N PRO A 172 25.71 4.66 -2.35
CA PRO A 172 25.84 5.99 -1.75
C PRO A 172 27.09 6.64 -2.36
N THR A 173 26.90 7.53 -3.33
CA THR A 173 27.96 8.44 -3.72
C THR A 173 28.08 9.43 -2.57
N TYR A 174 29.12 9.23 -1.75
CA TYR A 174 29.53 10.18 -0.73
C TYR A 174 29.84 11.52 -1.39
N GLY A 175 28.82 12.37 -1.48
CA GLY A 175 28.94 13.80 -1.71
C GLY A 175 28.33 14.52 -0.50
N PRO A 176 28.86 15.70 -0.12
CA PRO A 176 28.19 16.53 0.87
C PRO A 176 26.74 16.75 0.44
N TRP A 177 25.82 16.79 1.41
CA TRP A 177 24.40 17.08 1.21
C TRP A 177 24.22 18.17 0.16
N ASP A 178 23.59 17.82 -0.97
CA ASP A 178 23.35 18.72 -2.09
C ASP A 178 22.08 19.54 -1.82
N PRO A 179 22.21 20.85 -1.54
CA PRO A 179 21.07 21.72 -1.27
C PRO A 179 20.18 21.94 -2.52
N SER A 180 20.61 21.49 -3.70
CA SER A 180 19.85 21.60 -4.94
C SER A 180 18.85 20.45 -5.17
N MET A 181 18.85 19.43 -4.31
CA MET A 181 17.76 18.46 -4.30
C MET A 181 16.46 19.16 -3.91
N PRO A 182 15.37 18.97 -4.70
CA PRO A 182 14.14 19.73 -4.49
C PRO A 182 13.53 19.43 -3.11
N GLU A 183 13.22 20.50 -2.36
CA GLU A 183 12.48 20.47 -1.08
C GLU A 183 11.08 19.87 -1.21
#